data_AF-A0A9J6G0T2-F1
#
_entry.id   AF-A0A9J6G0T2-F1
#
_cell.length_a   1.000
_cell.length_b   1.000
_cell.length_c   1.000
_cell.angle_alpha   90.00
_cell.angle_beta   90.00
_cell.angle_gamma   90.00
#
_symmetry.space_group_name_H-M   'P 1'
#
loop_
_entity.id
_entity.type
_entity.pdbx_description
1 polymer ?
#
loop_
_entity_poly.entity_id
_entity_poly.type
_entity_poly.pdbx_seq_one_letter_code
_entity_poly.pdbx_strand_id
1 'polypeptide(L)'
;MGTALMRPSSPIRRKAAHSMRTFTYIGAVVVSVNPYKKLALYCPDVIQAYEKCSMFELPPHMEPTCLAPLFFLSDVFLHIPVHFMTPSFTFFLFCARCRASHSSRDMTDGLSLPSSSSSSSSSSPPPPLPPPHPCVVPASQRSMEALGMSQGEVHAVLQVVAVVLKLGNVEFQPRANIDDTEAVPFSMSMATYSKNALCKALYSRLFTWLVGRINDSIRAKRLGRRKCLGILDIYGFEVLEKNCFEQFVINYCNEKLQQLFIVLTLKQEQEEYVREGLQWEHIDYFNNAIICDLIEKNNHGILAMLDEECLRPGPASDESFLYKLTKVCQESPYFESKGCKNLIGAAADVSLPPQCFRLRHYAGAVTYSVVGFIDKNNDHLYRDLSQAMYNCDHPLMKVLFPEGNPKRTTLKRPTTTATQFKISIGALVKNLQAKTPNYVRCIKPNELKQPMIFEMALVQHQVRYLG
;
A
#
# COMPACT_ATOMS: atom_id res chain seq x y z
N MET A 1 32.56 -14.15 -47.11
CA MET A 1 31.53 -13.40 -47.87
C MET A 1 30.30 -13.28 -46.99
N GLY A 2 29.81 -12.15 -46.50
CA GLY A 2 30.27 -10.78 -46.44
C GLY A 2 29.41 -10.13 -45.35
N THR A 3 29.90 -10.10 -44.11
CA THR A 3 29.28 -9.31 -43.04
C THR A 3 29.58 -7.85 -43.35
N ALA A 4 28.63 -7.19 -44.01
CA ALA A 4 28.64 -5.75 -44.17
C ALA A 4 28.67 -5.13 -42.77
N LEU A 5 29.87 -4.69 -42.37
CA LEU A 5 30.10 -3.70 -41.33
C LEU A 5 29.37 -2.43 -41.76
N MET A 6 28.06 -2.36 -41.50
CA MET A 6 27.36 -1.11 -41.37
C MET A 6 28.03 -0.38 -40.21
N ARG A 7 28.96 0.52 -40.55
CA ARG A 7 29.47 1.54 -39.62
C ARG A 7 28.30 2.47 -39.31
N PRO A 8 27.81 2.57 -38.06
CA PRO A 8 26.78 3.55 -37.73
C PRO A 8 27.44 4.66 -36.89
N SER A 9 27.63 5.83 -37.50
CA SER A 9 27.63 7.10 -36.78
C SER A 9 26.24 7.31 -36.17
N SER A 10 26.07 7.54 -34.86
CA SER A 10 24.92 8.30 -34.29
C SER A 10 24.76 8.21 -32.75
N PRO A 11 24.05 9.20 -32.14
CA PRO A 11 23.53 9.22 -30.77
C PRO A 11 22.85 7.95 -30.25
N ILE A 12 22.41 7.06 -31.15
CA ILE A 12 21.68 5.83 -30.86
C ILE A 12 22.54 4.85 -30.04
N ARG A 13 23.85 4.73 -30.31
CA ARG A 13 24.76 3.89 -29.49
C ARG A 13 24.87 4.39 -28.05
N ARG A 14 24.92 5.71 -27.84
CA ARG A 14 24.93 6.30 -26.48
C ARG A 14 23.62 6.03 -25.77
N LYS A 15 22.47 6.16 -26.47
CA LYS A 15 21.16 5.85 -25.90
C LYS A 15 21.03 4.36 -25.56
N ALA A 16 21.47 3.45 -26.44
CA ALA A 16 21.54 2.02 -26.19
C ALA A 16 22.39 1.67 -24.96
N ALA A 17 23.57 2.30 -24.80
CA ALA A 17 24.42 2.09 -23.62
C ALA A 17 23.79 2.59 -22.31
N HIS A 18 22.98 3.66 -22.36
CA HIS A 18 22.21 4.10 -21.19
C HIS A 18 21.04 3.14 -20.90
N SER A 19 20.36 2.65 -21.94
CA SER A 19 19.31 1.64 -21.83
C SER A 19 19.81 0.37 -21.14
N MET A 20 20.95 -0.17 -21.59
CA MET A 20 21.58 -1.36 -21.00
C MET A 20 22.11 -1.16 -19.58
N ARG A 21 22.26 0.10 -19.12
CA ARG A 21 22.67 0.41 -17.74
C ARG A 21 21.48 0.62 -16.80
N THR A 22 20.27 0.73 -17.34
CA THR A 22 19.05 1.07 -16.60
C THR A 22 18.02 -0.06 -16.65
N PHE A 23 17.94 -0.78 -17.77
CA PHE A 23 17.01 -1.87 -17.97
C PHE A 23 17.72 -3.19 -18.19
N THR A 24 17.14 -4.27 -17.69
CA THR A 24 17.60 -5.64 -17.92
C THR A 24 16.39 -6.54 -18.05
N TYR A 25 16.41 -7.48 -19.01
CA TYR A 25 15.35 -8.46 -19.19
C TYR A 25 15.68 -9.77 -18.46
N ILE A 26 14.67 -10.37 -17.84
CA ILE A 26 14.68 -11.73 -17.32
C ILE A 26 13.47 -12.44 -17.95
N GLY A 27 13.68 -13.09 -19.10
CA GLY A 27 12.56 -13.54 -19.94
C GLY A 27 11.66 -12.36 -20.33
N ALA A 28 10.37 -12.46 -20.05
CA ALA A 28 9.39 -11.40 -20.28
C ALA A 28 9.37 -10.30 -19.19
N VAL A 29 10.13 -10.45 -18.10
CA VAL A 29 10.18 -9.50 -16.98
C VAL A 29 11.20 -8.39 -17.26
N VAL A 30 10.84 -7.14 -16.94
CA VAL A 30 11.76 -5.99 -17.03
C VAL A 30 12.23 -5.57 -15.65
N VAL A 31 13.54 -5.59 -15.43
CA VAL A 31 14.16 -4.95 -14.27
C VAL A 31 14.57 -3.53 -14.64
N SER A 32 14.17 -2.55 -13.83
CA SER A 32 14.40 -1.12 -14.05
C SER A 32 15.12 -0.51 -12.85
N VAL A 33 16.37 -0.09 -13.01
CA VAL A 33 17.15 0.58 -11.96
C VAL A 33 17.00 2.09 -12.10
N ASN A 34 16.47 2.77 -11.07
CA ASN A 34 16.22 4.21 -11.16
C ASN A 34 17.52 5.02 -11.35
N PRO A 35 17.70 5.74 -12.46
CA PRO A 35 18.95 6.44 -12.74
C PRO A 35 19.12 7.76 -11.96
N TYR A 36 18.08 8.26 -11.28
CA TYR A 36 18.02 9.56 -10.61
C TYR A 36 18.52 10.76 -11.44
N LYS A 37 18.46 10.63 -12.78
CA LYS A 37 18.75 11.68 -13.74
C LYS A 37 17.87 11.50 -14.97
N LYS A 38 17.57 12.60 -15.65
CA LYS A 38 16.87 12.54 -16.94
C LYS A 38 17.77 11.87 -17.96
N LEU A 39 17.29 10.77 -18.52
CA LEU A 39 17.93 10.10 -19.66
C LEU A 39 17.15 10.44 -20.92
N ALA A 40 17.85 10.66 -22.02
CA ALA A 40 17.24 10.88 -23.35
C ALA A 40 16.77 9.56 -23.99
N LEU A 41 16.10 8.72 -23.19
CA LEU A 41 15.57 7.41 -23.58
C LEU A 41 14.11 7.48 -24.02
N TYR A 42 13.36 8.49 -23.59
CA TYR A 42 11.92 8.66 -23.89
C TYR A 42 11.66 9.74 -24.95
N CYS A 43 12.57 9.90 -25.90
CA CYS A 43 12.37 10.82 -27.02
C CYS A 43 11.45 10.17 -28.07
N PRO A 44 10.62 10.93 -28.81
CA PRO A 44 9.72 10.40 -29.83
C PRO A 44 10.39 9.44 -30.82
N ASP A 45 11.59 9.77 -31.29
CA ASP A 45 12.36 8.92 -32.21
C ASP A 45 12.68 7.54 -31.63
N VAL A 46 12.92 7.46 -30.32
CA VAL A 46 13.21 6.20 -29.63
C VAL A 46 11.94 5.39 -29.49
N ILE A 47 10.83 6.03 -29.08
CA ILE A 47 9.52 5.37 -28.95
C ILE A 47 9.12 4.75 -30.30
N GLN A 48 9.21 5.51 -31.39
CA GLN A 48 8.87 5.05 -32.73
C GLN A 48 9.77 3.89 -33.22
N ALA A 49 11.03 3.83 -32.77
CA ALA A 49 11.90 2.72 -33.09
C ALA A 49 11.47 1.42 -32.39
N TYR A 50 11.05 1.50 -31.12
CA TYR A 50 10.56 0.33 -30.37
C TYR A 50 9.14 -0.11 -30.78
N GLU A 51 8.32 0.78 -31.35
CA GLU A 51 7.01 0.43 -31.92
C GLU A 51 7.08 -0.54 -33.12
N LYS A 52 8.23 -0.73 -33.76
CA LYS A 52 8.33 -1.58 -34.97
C LYS A 52 9.13 -2.85 -34.76
N CYS A 53 9.62 -3.08 -33.54
CA CYS A 53 10.54 -4.15 -33.23
C CYS A 53 9.94 -5.12 -32.21
N SER A 54 10.24 -6.40 -32.38
CA SER A 54 9.87 -7.41 -31.38
C SER A 54 10.77 -7.33 -30.14
N MET A 55 10.34 -7.96 -29.04
CA MET A 55 11.16 -8.08 -27.82
C MET A 55 12.48 -8.78 -28.19
N PHE A 56 13.61 -8.26 -27.70
CA PHE A 56 15.00 -8.72 -27.99
C PHE A 56 15.66 -8.27 -29.29
N GLU A 57 14.95 -7.62 -30.23
CA GLU A 57 15.60 -7.03 -31.42
C GLU A 57 16.40 -5.76 -31.08
N LEU A 58 15.96 -5.04 -30.05
CA LEU A 58 16.59 -3.82 -29.55
C LEU A 58 17.05 -4.02 -28.10
N PRO A 59 18.01 -3.18 -27.62
CA PRO A 59 18.46 -3.22 -26.23
C PRO A 59 17.30 -3.13 -25.23
N PRO A 60 17.44 -3.67 -24.00
CA PRO A 60 16.37 -3.65 -23.02
C PRO A 60 15.81 -2.25 -22.76
N HIS A 61 14.49 -2.12 -22.81
CA HIS A 61 13.74 -0.88 -22.61
C HIS A 61 12.33 -1.18 -22.08
N MET A 62 11.66 -0.17 -21.51
CA MET A 62 10.28 -0.29 -21.00
C MET A 62 9.24 -0.37 -22.12
N GLU A 63 9.48 0.32 -23.24
CA GLU A 63 8.51 0.46 -24.33
C GLU A 63 8.02 -0.88 -24.90
N PRO A 64 8.85 -1.88 -25.22
CA PRO A 64 8.37 -3.18 -25.68
C PRO A 64 7.37 -3.86 -24.74
N THR A 65 7.59 -3.75 -23.43
CA THR A 65 6.70 -4.33 -22.41
C THR A 65 5.41 -3.53 -22.23
N CYS A 66 5.45 -2.22 -22.44
CA CYS A 66 4.27 -1.35 -22.45
C CYS A 66 3.47 -1.46 -23.75
N LEU A 67 4.14 -1.70 -24.89
CA LEU A 67 3.56 -1.77 -26.24
C LEU A 67 3.09 -3.18 -26.62
N ALA A 68 3.71 -4.25 -26.11
CA ALA A 68 3.29 -5.63 -26.38
C ALA A 68 1.80 -5.88 -26.08
N PRO A 69 1.21 -5.38 -24.97
CA PRO A 69 -0.23 -5.43 -24.75
C PRO A 69 -1.02 -4.60 -25.77
N LEU A 70 -0.48 -3.47 -26.24
CA LEU A 70 -1.17 -2.53 -27.13
C LEU A 70 -1.35 -3.08 -28.54
N PHE A 71 -0.46 -3.94 -29.04
CA PHE A 71 -0.65 -4.63 -30.32
C PHE A 71 -1.91 -5.50 -30.38
N PHE A 72 -2.43 -5.93 -29.22
CA PHE A 72 -3.64 -6.74 -29.12
C PHE A 72 -4.87 -5.97 -28.61
N LEU A 73 -4.75 -4.67 -28.36
CA LEU A 73 -5.77 -3.84 -27.72
C LEU A 73 -6.15 -2.63 -28.59
N SER A 74 -7.44 -2.47 -28.85
CA SER A 74 -7.98 -1.27 -29.52
C SER A 74 -8.30 -0.13 -28.53
N ASP A 75 -8.27 -0.37 -27.22
CA ASP A 75 -8.61 0.61 -26.17
C ASP A 75 -7.87 0.31 -24.85
N VAL A 76 -7.32 1.36 -24.22
CA VAL A 76 -6.53 1.31 -22.98
C VAL A 76 -7.31 1.96 -21.84
N PHE A 77 -7.30 1.38 -20.63
CA PHE A 77 -7.97 1.97 -19.48
C PHE A 77 -7.28 1.64 -18.15
N LEU A 78 -6.81 2.66 -17.45
CA LEU A 78 -6.13 2.56 -16.16
C LEU A 78 -7.15 2.21 -15.05
N HIS A 79 -7.04 1.02 -14.45
CA HIS A 79 -7.84 0.65 -13.29
C HIS A 79 -6.95 0.69 -12.04
N ILE A 80 -7.03 1.77 -11.25
CA ILE A 80 -6.29 1.92 -9.99
C ILE A 80 -7.09 1.22 -8.87
N PRO A 81 -6.62 0.10 -8.29
CA PRO A 81 -7.29 -0.48 -7.12
C PRO A 81 -7.17 0.46 -5.91
N VAL A 82 -8.32 0.78 -5.34
CA VAL A 82 -8.57 1.89 -4.37
C VAL A 82 -7.96 1.66 -2.98
N HIS A 83 -7.55 0.45 -2.63
CA HIS A 83 -7.23 0.09 -1.24
C HIS A 83 -5.72 0.06 -0.90
N PHE A 84 -4.84 0.37 -1.85
CA PHE A 84 -3.39 0.27 -1.67
C PHE A 84 -2.69 1.63 -1.72
N MET A 85 -3.25 2.70 -1.13
CA MET A 85 -2.52 3.93 -0.88
C MET A 85 -2.27 4.15 0.63
N THR A 86 -0.99 4.24 0.99
CA THR A 86 -0.43 4.35 2.35
C THR A 86 -0.79 5.67 3.02
N PRO A 87 -0.68 5.71 4.37
CA PRO A 87 -0.73 6.94 5.17
C PRO A 87 0.34 8.00 4.81
N SER A 88 1.28 7.74 3.90
CA SER A 88 2.24 8.75 3.39
C SER A 88 1.55 9.89 2.62
N PHE A 89 0.37 9.64 2.04
CA PHE A 89 -0.45 10.70 1.44
C PHE A 89 -1.05 11.63 2.50
N THR A 90 -1.24 11.14 3.73
CA THR A 90 -1.72 11.91 4.88
C THR A 90 -0.71 13.00 5.24
N PHE A 91 0.60 12.74 5.16
CA PHE A 91 1.65 13.71 5.51
C PHE A 91 1.93 14.75 4.40
N PHE A 92 1.74 14.40 3.13
CA PHE A 92 2.10 15.27 2.00
C PHE A 92 1.11 16.44 1.82
N LEU A 93 -0.20 16.19 1.91
CA LEU A 93 -1.23 17.23 1.95
C LEU A 93 -1.17 18.04 3.27
N PHE A 94 -0.84 17.38 4.38
CA PHE A 94 -0.65 17.95 5.72
C PHE A 94 0.42 19.05 5.72
N CYS A 95 1.63 18.75 5.24
CA CYS A 95 2.70 19.76 5.18
C CYS A 95 2.44 20.85 4.14
N ALA A 96 1.75 20.52 3.04
CA ALA A 96 1.50 21.46 1.96
C ALA A 96 0.46 22.54 2.36
N ARG A 97 -0.62 22.17 3.08
CA ARG A 97 -1.65 23.14 3.52
C ARG A 97 -1.16 24.07 4.65
N CYS A 98 -0.45 23.56 5.66
CA CYS A 98 0.05 24.38 6.77
C CYS A 98 0.94 25.56 6.32
N ARG A 99 1.68 25.43 5.20
CA ARG A 99 2.47 26.52 4.63
C ARG A 99 1.68 27.48 3.74
N ALA A 100 0.68 26.99 3.00
CA ALA A 100 -0.18 27.85 2.17
C ALA A 100 -0.94 28.88 3.03
N SER A 101 -1.39 28.47 4.23
CA SER A 101 -2.06 29.33 5.22
C SER A 101 -1.16 30.42 5.85
N HIS A 102 0.16 30.36 5.68
CA HIS A 102 1.08 31.42 6.14
C HIS A 102 1.46 32.41 5.03
N SER A 103 1.33 32.02 3.75
CA SER A 103 1.56 32.93 2.62
C SER A 103 0.35 33.82 2.33
N SER A 104 -0.86 33.36 2.68
CA SER A 104 -2.11 34.09 2.53
C SER A 104 -2.62 34.44 3.93
N ARG A 105 -2.85 35.73 4.23
CA ARG A 105 -3.55 36.17 5.45
C ARG A 105 -5.04 35.78 5.42
N ASP A 106 -5.37 34.52 5.17
CA ASP A 106 -6.74 34.01 5.26
C ASP A 106 -7.04 33.65 6.72
N MET A 107 -7.63 34.61 7.42
CA MET A 107 -8.10 34.53 8.81
C MET A 107 -9.22 33.50 9.05
N THR A 108 -9.72 32.82 8.01
CA THR A 108 -10.89 31.94 8.06
C THR A 108 -10.59 30.52 8.53
N ASP A 109 -9.36 30.02 8.37
CA ASP A 109 -9.05 28.60 8.61
C ASP A 109 -8.41 28.29 9.98
N GLY A 110 -7.93 29.28 10.73
CA GLY A 110 -7.44 29.10 12.12
C GLY A 110 -6.37 28.00 12.29
N LEU A 111 -5.50 27.80 11.29
CA LEU A 111 -4.41 26.81 11.32
C LEU A 111 -3.12 27.50 11.78
N SER A 112 -2.56 27.06 12.92
CA SER A 112 -1.23 27.42 13.40
C SER A 112 -0.30 26.19 13.40
N LEU A 113 1.01 26.39 13.19
CA LEU A 113 2.01 25.34 13.37
C LEU A 113 2.02 24.86 14.83
N PRO A 114 2.26 23.56 15.09
CA PRO A 114 2.45 23.09 16.46
C PRO A 114 3.63 23.82 17.08
N SER A 115 3.36 24.56 18.16
CA SER A 115 4.39 25.16 19.01
C SER A 115 5.19 24.03 19.67
N SER A 116 6.52 24.10 19.57
CA SER A 116 7.49 23.16 20.12
C SER A 116 7.56 23.20 21.65
N SER A 117 6.45 22.90 22.33
CA SER A 117 6.38 22.91 23.79
C SER A 117 5.26 21.99 24.32
N SER A 118 5.45 20.68 24.18
CA SER A 118 4.89 19.69 25.10
C SER A 118 5.77 18.44 25.10
N SER A 119 6.79 18.48 25.94
CA SER A 119 7.67 17.37 26.25
C SER A 119 6.97 16.37 27.18
N SER A 120 6.34 15.34 26.62
CA SER A 120 6.12 14.05 27.30
C SER A 120 5.51 13.00 26.36
N SER A 121 6.32 12.43 25.46
CA SER A 121 6.08 11.07 24.95
C SER A 121 7.42 10.43 24.58
N SER A 122 7.66 9.22 25.08
CA SER A 122 8.91 8.47 25.00
C SER A 122 9.10 7.78 23.64
N SER A 123 8.99 8.55 22.56
CA SER A 123 9.44 8.13 21.24
C SER A 123 10.03 9.36 20.56
N SER A 124 11.32 9.31 20.23
CA SER A 124 11.98 10.32 19.40
C SER A 124 11.11 10.61 18.19
N PRO A 125 10.75 11.88 17.92
CA PRO A 125 9.98 12.21 16.73
C PRO A 125 10.75 11.72 15.49
N PRO A 126 10.07 11.15 14.49
CA PRO A 126 10.74 10.77 13.24
C PRO A 126 11.46 11.99 12.67
N PRO A 127 12.61 11.81 11.98
CA PRO A 127 13.32 12.92 11.37
C PRO A 127 12.36 13.70 10.47
N PRO A 128 12.37 15.05 10.52
CA PRO A 128 11.47 15.86 9.72
C PRO A 128 11.70 15.54 8.24
N LEU A 129 10.67 15.01 7.58
CA LEU A 129 10.68 14.83 6.13
C LEU A 129 10.96 16.18 5.46
N PRO A 130 11.72 16.20 4.35
CA PRO A 130 11.95 17.44 3.62
C PRO A 130 10.59 18.07 3.24
N PRO A 131 10.44 19.39 3.41
CA PRO A 131 9.17 20.05 3.19
C PRO A 131 8.70 19.82 1.74
N PRO A 132 7.40 19.59 1.50
CA PRO A 132 6.88 19.50 0.15
C PRO A 132 7.17 20.82 -0.59
N HIS A 133 7.48 20.72 -1.88
CA HIS A 133 7.76 21.89 -2.71
C HIS A 133 6.58 22.88 -2.63
N PRO A 134 6.80 24.20 -2.50
CA PRO A 134 5.72 25.19 -2.35
C PRO A 134 4.67 25.17 -3.48
N CYS A 135 5.00 24.54 -4.62
CA CYS A 135 4.11 24.38 -5.76
C CYS A 135 3.11 23.22 -5.63
N VAL A 136 3.19 22.38 -4.59
CA VAL A 136 2.35 21.17 -4.46
C VAL A 136 0.87 21.52 -4.27
N VAL A 137 0.51 22.44 -3.37
CA VAL A 137 -0.92 22.81 -3.17
C VAL A 137 -1.53 23.42 -4.43
N PRO A 138 -0.91 24.41 -5.09
CA PRO A 138 -1.45 24.95 -6.33
C PRO A 138 -1.47 23.93 -7.48
N ALA A 139 -0.56 22.95 -7.50
CA ALA A 139 -0.60 21.87 -8.48
C ALA A 139 -1.76 20.89 -8.20
N SER A 140 -1.99 20.52 -6.93
CA SER A 140 -3.10 19.64 -6.55
C SER A 140 -4.46 20.30 -6.79
N GLN A 141 -4.62 21.60 -6.51
CA GLN A 141 -5.84 22.35 -6.81
C GLN A 141 -6.13 22.39 -8.31
N ARG A 142 -5.14 22.78 -9.12
CA ARG A 142 -5.27 22.74 -10.59
C ARG A 142 -5.59 21.35 -11.14
N SER A 143 -5.07 20.30 -10.51
CA SER A 143 -5.37 18.91 -10.90
C SER A 143 -6.83 18.55 -10.59
N MET A 144 -7.35 18.95 -9.44
CA MET A 144 -8.76 18.74 -9.08
C MET A 144 -9.72 19.50 -10.00
N GLU A 145 -9.37 20.73 -10.37
CA GLU A 145 -10.12 21.52 -11.35
C GLU A 145 -10.10 20.87 -12.74
N ALA A 146 -8.95 20.37 -13.19
CA ALA A 146 -8.83 19.64 -14.45
C ALA A 146 -9.66 18.33 -14.48
N LEU A 147 -9.92 17.74 -13.31
CA LEU A 147 -10.81 16.58 -13.14
C LEU A 147 -12.31 16.96 -13.08
N GLY A 148 -12.64 18.25 -13.23
CA GLY A 148 -14.01 18.75 -13.27
C GLY A 148 -14.63 19.00 -11.89
N MET A 149 -13.83 19.09 -10.83
CA MET A 149 -14.33 19.49 -9.50
C MET A 149 -14.58 21.00 -9.47
N SER A 150 -15.74 21.40 -8.95
CA SER A 150 -16.06 22.81 -8.73
C SER A 150 -15.19 23.42 -7.62
N GLN A 151 -15.03 24.75 -7.64
CA GLN A 151 -14.32 25.47 -6.58
C GLN A 151 -14.94 25.20 -5.19
N GLY A 152 -16.26 25.07 -5.12
CA GLY A 152 -16.97 24.70 -3.88
C GLY A 152 -16.62 23.30 -3.38
N GLU A 153 -16.51 22.31 -4.26
CA GLU A 153 -16.06 20.96 -3.90
C GLU A 153 -14.61 20.96 -3.43
N VAL A 154 -13.71 21.66 -4.15
CA VAL A 154 -12.30 21.78 -3.75
C VAL A 154 -12.17 22.43 -2.38
N HIS A 155 -12.93 23.49 -2.12
CA HIS A 155 -12.96 24.13 -0.81
C HIS A 155 -13.46 23.18 0.29
N ALA A 156 -14.56 22.47 0.04
CA ALA A 156 -15.10 21.49 0.99
C ALA A 156 -14.09 20.37 1.31
N VAL A 157 -13.37 19.86 0.32
CA VAL A 157 -12.29 18.86 0.55
C VAL A 157 -11.22 19.43 1.47
N LEU A 158 -10.75 20.65 1.22
CA LEU A 158 -9.74 21.30 2.04
C LEU A 158 -10.23 21.58 3.47
N GLN A 159 -11.51 21.91 3.65
CA GLN A 159 -12.14 22.05 4.97
C GLN A 159 -12.11 20.74 5.74
N VAL A 160 -12.45 19.61 5.11
CA VAL A 160 -12.36 18.29 5.77
C VAL A 160 -10.92 17.99 6.20
N VAL A 161 -9.93 18.26 5.33
CA VAL A 161 -8.52 18.11 5.68
C VAL A 161 -8.16 18.99 6.89
N ALA A 162 -8.58 20.25 6.91
CA ALA A 162 -8.34 21.15 8.03
C ALA A 162 -9.01 20.67 9.34
N VAL A 163 -10.21 20.09 9.27
CA VAL A 163 -10.89 19.49 10.43
C VAL A 163 -10.10 18.31 10.97
N VAL A 164 -9.58 17.44 10.11
CA VAL A 164 -8.72 16.31 10.56
C VAL A 164 -7.48 16.83 11.29
N LEU A 165 -6.87 17.93 10.82
CA LEU A 165 -5.73 18.58 11.50
C LEU A 165 -6.13 19.12 12.87
N LYS A 166 -7.22 19.89 12.94
CA LYS A 166 -7.71 20.48 14.18
C LYS A 166 -8.11 19.43 15.20
N LEU A 167 -8.77 18.36 14.75
CA LEU A 167 -9.17 17.24 15.60
C LEU A 167 -7.95 16.50 16.15
N GLY A 168 -6.86 16.41 15.39
CA GLY A 168 -5.57 15.89 15.87
C GLY A 168 -5.07 16.61 17.13
N ASN A 169 -5.26 17.93 17.20
CA ASN A 169 -4.80 18.79 18.30
C ASN A 169 -5.71 18.79 19.54
N VAL A 170 -6.85 18.06 19.51
CA VAL A 170 -7.74 17.97 20.68
C VAL A 170 -7.13 17.04 21.73
N GLU A 171 -6.98 17.55 22.95
CA GLU A 171 -6.52 16.81 24.14
C GLU A 171 -7.65 16.69 25.17
N PHE A 172 -7.71 15.55 25.85
CA PHE A 172 -8.71 15.28 26.87
C PHE A 172 -8.08 15.37 28.27
N GLN A 173 -8.74 16.07 29.19
CA GLN A 173 -8.32 16.17 30.58
C GLN A 173 -9.30 15.40 31.48
N PRO A 174 -8.80 14.73 32.54
CA PRO A 174 -9.67 14.07 33.49
C PRO A 174 -10.42 15.13 34.32
N ARG A 175 -11.72 14.93 34.53
CA ARG A 175 -12.52 15.70 35.49
C ARG A 175 -13.17 14.73 36.47
N ALA A 176 -13.01 15.02 37.77
CA ALA A 176 -13.81 14.40 38.82
C ALA A 176 -15.13 15.14 38.96
N ASN A 177 -16.21 14.45 39.34
CA ASN A 177 -17.47 15.10 39.69
C ASN A 177 -17.34 15.78 41.05
N ILE A 178 -18.30 16.66 41.37
CA ILE A 178 -18.37 17.38 42.65
C ILE A 178 -18.51 16.43 43.87
N ASP A 179 -18.88 15.16 43.65
CA ASP A 179 -19.10 14.13 44.67
C ASP A 179 -17.95 13.09 44.78
N ASP A 180 -16.76 13.39 44.24
CA ASP A 180 -15.61 12.48 44.20
C ASP A 180 -15.87 11.13 43.49
N THR A 181 -17.00 10.98 42.79
CA THR A 181 -17.20 9.87 41.85
C THR A 181 -16.53 10.19 40.52
N GLU A 182 -15.97 9.18 39.86
CA GLU A 182 -15.43 9.37 38.50
C GLU A 182 -16.58 9.78 37.56
N ALA A 183 -16.53 11.03 37.10
CA ALA A 183 -17.57 11.65 36.29
C ALA A 183 -17.72 11.13 34.86
N VAL A 184 -16.92 10.15 34.46
CA VAL A 184 -16.68 9.92 33.04
C VAL A 184 -17.23 8.56 32.64
N PRO A 185 -18.26 8.50 31.78
CA PRO A 185 -18.68 7.22 31.18
C PRO A 185 -17.62 6.65 30.21
N PHE A 186 -16.55 7.41 29.91
CA PHE A 186 -15.47 7.03 29.00
C PHE A 186 -14.10 7.35 29.61
N SER A 187 -13.18 6.38 29.63
CA SER A 187 -11.81 6.63 30.06
C SER A 187 -11.06 7.55 29.09
N MET A 188 -10.01 8.23 29.55
CA MET A 188 -9.17 9.09 28.71
C MET A 188 -8.59 8.34 27.50
N SER A 189 -8.22 7.06 27.69
CA SER A 189 -7.73 6.21 26.60
C SER A 189 -8.81 5.95 25.55
N MET A 190 -10.05 5.67 25.98
CA MET A 190 -11.17 5.49 25.05
C MET A 190 -11.57 6.78 24.33
N ALA A 191 -11.52 7.94 24.99
CA ALA A 191 -11.78 9.23 24.35
C ALA A 191 -10.73 9.53 23.26
N THR A 192 -9.45 9.29 23.56
CA THR A 192 -8.35 9.45 22.61
C THR A 192 -8.46 8.46 21.45
N TYR A 193 -8.84 7.21 21.72
CA TYR A 193 -9.13 6.22 20.69
C TYR A 193 -10.25 6.68 19.75
N SER A 194 -11.39 7.11 20.31
CA SER A 194 -12.55 7.63 19.57
C SER A 194 -12.18 8.80 18.67
N LYS A 195 -11.38 9.75 19.17
CA LYS A 195 -10.85 10.89 18.41
C LYS A 195 -10.02 10.41 17.21
N ASN A 196 -9.06 9.50 17.46
CA ASN A 196 -8.18 8.99 16.42
C ASN A 196 -8.95 8.17 15.37
N ALA A 197 -9.94 7.37 15.79
CA ALA A 197 -10.82 6.64 14.89
C ALA A 197 -11.63 7.58 13.99
N LEU A 198 -12.16 8.68 14.55
CA LEU A 198 -12.86 9.70 13.76
C LEU A 198 -11.95 10.38 12.74
N CYS A 199 -10.71 10.75 13.12
CA CYS A 199 -9.72 11.30 12.19
C CYS A 199 -9.44 10.34 11.02
N LYS A 200 -9.18 9.06 11.32
CA LYS A 200 -8.93 8.02 10.31
C LYS A 200 -10.13 7.83 9.39
N ALA A 201 -11.34 7.75 9.95
CA ALA A 201 -12.57 7.60 9.19
C ALA A 201 -12.82 8.79 8.26
N LEU A 202 -12.68 10.02 8.75
CA LEU A 202 -12.80 11.23 7.93
C LEU A 202 -11.85 11.20 6.73
N TYR A 203 -10.58 10.92 6.99
CA TYR A 203 -9.55 10.89 5.95
C TYR A 203 -9.79 9.77 4.93
N SER A 204 -10.00 8.54 5.41
CA SER A 204 -10.21 7.35 4.57
C SER A 204 -11.43 7.50 3.66
N ARG A 205 -12.53 8.05 4.20
CA ARG A 205 -13.76 8.25 3.43
C ARG A 205 -13.65 9.40 2.46
N LEU A 206 -12.97 10.49 2.84
CA LEU A 206 -12.66 11.58 1.92
C LEU A 206 -11.82 11.08 0.74
N PHE A 207 -10.81 10.26 1.02
CA PHE A 207 -9.98 9.62 -0.01
C PHE A 207 -10.83 8.75 -0.95
N THR A 208 -11.67 7.88 -0.38
CA THR A 208 -12.60 7.03 -1.16
C THR A 208 -13.53 7.87 -2.03
N TRP A 209 -14.05 8.98 -1.50
CA TRP A 209 -14.89 9.92 -2.24
C TRP A 209 -14.12 10.57 -3.41
N LEU A 210 -12.89 11.03 -3.18
CA LEU A 210 -12.03 11.60 -4.23
C LEU A 210 -11.77 10.59 -5.35
N VAL A 211 -11.48 9.34 -5.02
CA VAL A 211 -11.32 8.26 -6.00
C VAL A 211 -12.62 8.04 -6.78
N GLY A 212 -13.77 8.07 -6.12
CA GLY A 212 -15.08 8.05 -6.78
C GLY A 212 -15.25 9.18 -7.80
N ARG A 213 -14.90 10.42 -7.43
CA ARG A 213 -14.96 11.58 -8.33
C ARG A 213 -14.04 11.43 -9.54
N ILE A 214 -12.82 10.95 -9.33
CA ILE A 214 -11.87 10.66 -10.43
C ILE A 214 -12.45 9.58 -11.35
N ASN A 215 -12.98 8.50 -10.79
CA ASN A 215 -13.57 7.41 -11.58
C ASN A 215 -14.76 7.89 -12.41
N ASP A 216 -15.59 8.78 -11.87
CA ASP A 216 -16.69 9.40 -12.59
C ASP A 216 -16.22 10.30 -13.73
N SER A 217 -15.12 11.05 -13.55
CA SER A 217 -14.59 11.94 -14.58
C SER A 217 -13.97 11.18 -15.76
N ILE A 218 -13.43 9.98 -15.52
CA ILE A 218 -12.86 9.11 -16.56
C ILE A 218 -13.81 8.00 -17.04
N ARG A 219 -15.07 8.00 -16.58
CA ARG A 219 -16.01 6.91 -16.84
C ARG A 219 -16.29 6.74 -18.33
N ALA A 220 -16.20 5.49 -18.78
CA ALA A 220 -16.50 5.09 -20.15
C ALA A 220 -17.95 5.43 -20.56
N LYS A 221 -18.13 6.25 -21.60
CA LYS A 221 -19.47 6.68 -22.09
C LYS A 221 -20.25 5.60 -22.85
N ARG A 222 -19.59 4.61 -23.45
CA ARG A 222 -20.21 3.55 -24.26
C ARG A 222 -20.31 2.24 -23.48
N LEU A 223 -21.51 1.68 -23.39
CA LEU A 223 -21.75 0.36 -22.81
C LEU A 223 -21.33 -0.74 -23.82
N GLY A 224 -20.59 -1.76 -23.38
CA GLY A 224 -20.14 -2.86 -24.23
C GLY A 224 -18.93 -3.62 -23.68
N ARG A 225 -18.61 -4.77 -24.30
CA ARG A 225 -17.45 -5.59 -23.96
C ARG A 225 -16.18 -4.90 -24.43
N ARG A 226 -15.25 -4.63 -23.51
CA ARG A 226 -14.01 -3.90 -23.80
C ARG A 226 -12.81 -4.74 -23.40
N LYS A 227 -11.72 -4.59 -24.14
CA LYS A 227 -10.41 -5.01 -23.65
C LYS A 227 -9.85 -3.89 -22.77
N CYS A 228 -9.02 -4.22 -21.79
CA CYS A 228 -8.55 -3.28 -20.77
C CYS A 228 -7.07 -3.51 -20.50
N LEU A 229 -6.29 -2.43 -20.54
CA LEU A 229 -4.90 -2.41 -20.08
C LEU A 229 -4.83 -1.76 -18.71
N GLY A 230 -4.72 -2.59 -17.67
CA GLY A 230 -4.52 -2.12 -16.30
C GLY A 230 -3.04 -1.97 -15.98
N ILE A 231 -2.68 -0.89 -15.29
CA ILE A 231 -1.37 -0.75 -14.63
C ILE A 231 -1.63 -0.89 -13.14
N LEU A 232 -0.93 -1.84 -12.52
CA LEU A 232 -1.00 -2.09 -11.09
C LEU A 232 0.30 -1.58 -10.45
N ASP A 233 0.17 -0.56 -9.62
CA ASP A 233 1.25 -0.08 -8.75
C ASP A 233 0.93 -0.52 -7.31
N ILE A 234 1.85 -1.25 -6.70
CA ILE A 234 1.71 -1.82 -5.37
C ILE A 234 2.98 -1.60 -4.57
N TYR A 235 2.83 -1.48 -3.25
CA TYR A 235 3.96 -1.44 -2.34
C TYR A 235 4.80 -2.70 -2.48
N GLY A 236 6.12 -2.51 -2.55
CA GLY A 236 7.06 -3.61 -2.41
C GLY A 236 7.01 -4.21 -1.00
N PHE A 237 7.67 -5.36 -0.85
CA PHE A 237 7.85 -6.01 0.43
C PHE A 237 8.57 -5.08 1.42
N GLU A 238 8.03 -4.91 2.64
CA GLU A 238 8.56 -4.01 3.66
C GLU A 238 9.13 -4.77 4.86
N VAL A 239 10.38 -4.50 5.19
CA VAL A 239 11.01 -4.96 6.44
C VAL A 239 11.64 -3.76 7.12
N LEU A 240 11.02 -3.33 8.22
CA LEU A 240 11.47 -2.24 9.07
C LEU A 240 12.06 -2.79 10.37
N GLU A 241 12.69 -1.92 11.16
CA GLU A 241 13.16 -2.26 12.51
C GLU A 241 12.00 -2.71 13.42
N LYS A 242 10.84 -2.06 13.29
CA LYS A 242 9.60 -2.42 14.00
C LYS A 242 8.45 -2.60 13.02
N ASN A 243 8.14 -3.85 12.68
CA ASN A 243 7.01 -4.19 11.81
C ASN A 243 5.73 -4.33 12.65
N CYS A 244 4.66 -3.68 12.22
CA CYS A 244 3.35 -3.72 12.87
C CYS A 244 2.30 -4.34 11.93
N PHE A 245 1.02 -4.20 12.29
CA PHE A 245 -0.12 -4.70 11.51
C PHE A 245 -0.10 -4.21 10.05
N GLU A 246 0.33 -2.97 9.80
CA GLU A 246 0.44 -2.38 8.47
C GLU A 246 1.43 -3.15 7.59
N GLN A 247 2.66 -3.38 8.08
CA GLN A 247 3.67 -4.18 7.37
C GLN A 247 3.19 -5.61 7.16
N PHE A 248 2.49 -6.20 8.14
CA PHE A 248 1.94 -7.55 8.01
C PHE A 248 0.95 -7.65 6.84
N VAL A 249 0.03 -6.68 6.69
CA VAL A 249 -0.92 -6.64 5.57
C VAL A 249 -0.22 -6.37 4.22
N ILE A 250 0.78 -5.47 4.20
CA ILE A 250 1.58 -5.18 3.00
C ILE A 250 2.33 -6.44 2.53
N ASN A 251 2.99 -7.14 3.45
CA ASN A 251 3.76 -8.34 3.14
C ASN A 251 2.85 -9.51 2.76
N TYR A 252 1.67 -9.63 3.37
CA TYR A 252 0.64 -10.57 2.92
C TYR A 252 0.19 -10.31 1.47
N CYS A 253 -0.06 -9.05 1.10
CA CYS A 253 -0.39 -8.69 -0.28
C CYS A 253 0.73 -9.11 -1.26
N ASN A 254 1.98 -8.79 -0.91
CA ASN A 254 3.15 -9.20 -1.71
C ASN A 254 3.27 -10.72 -1.82
N GLU A 255 3.03 -11.47 -0.73
CA GLU A 255 3.03 -12.93 -0.73
C GLU A 255 2.00 -13.50 -1.72
N LYS A 256 0.77 -12.95 -1.72
CA LYS A 256 -0.29 -13.35 -2.66
C LYS A 256 0.03 -13.02 -4.12
N LEU A 257 0.63 -11.87 -4.38
CA LEU A 257 1.02 -11.47 -5.73
C LEU A 257 2.23 -12.28 -6.23
N GLN A 258 3.17 -12.62 -5.35
CA GLN A 258 4.27 -13.52 -5.67
C GLN A 258 3.78 -14.94 -5.95
N GLN A 259 2.81 -15.44 -5.18
CA GLN A 259 2.15 -16.73 -5.45
C GLN A 259 1.51 -16.72 -6.84
N LEU A 260 0.82 -15.64 -7.19
CA LEU A 260 0.22 -15.49 -8.52
C LEU A 260 1.27 -15.45 -9.63
N PHE A 261 2.37 -14.72 -9.44
CA PHE A 261 3.49 -14.66 -10.39
C PHE A 261 4.09 -16.05 -10.64
N ILE A 262 4.40 -16.80 -9.58
CA ILE A 262 4.96 -18.15 -9.69
C ILE A 262 4.00 -19.08 -10.47
N VAL A 263 2.70 -19.01 -10.18
CA VAL A 263 1.70 -19.85 -10.86
C VAL A 263 1.56 -19.48 -12.33
N LEU A 264 1.46 -18.18 -12.66
CA LEU A 264 1.24 -17.74 -14.05
C LEU A 264 2.52 -17.79 -14.91
N THR A 265 3.70 -17.67 -14.31
CA THR A 265 4.96 -17.60 -15.06
C THR A 265 5.74 -18.89 -15.02
N LEU A 266 5.89 -19.57 -13.88
CA LEU A 266 6.69 -20.79 -13.82
C LEU A 266 5.84 -22.03 -14.09
N LYS A 267 4.72 -22.17 -13.38
CA LYS A 267 3.92 -23.40 -13.47
C LYS A 267 3.27 -23.55 -14.85
N GLN A 268 2.68 -22.49 -15.39
CA GLN A 268 2.05 -22.53 -16.72
C GLN A 268 3.06 -22.80 -17.85
N GLU A 269 4.25 -22.20 -17.81
CA GLU A 269 5.29 -22.45 -18.82
C GLU A 269 5.79 -23.90 -18.77
N GLN A 270 6.03 -24.45 -17.57
CA GLN A 270 6.42 -25.85 -17.42
C GLN A 270 5.33 -26.81 -17.96
N GLU A 271 4.06 -26.51 -17.71
CA GLU A 271 2.93 -27.30 -18.23
C GLU A 271 2.80 -27.20 -19.76
N GLU A 272 3.14 -26.05 -20.35
CA GLU A 272 3.15 -25.87 -21.81
C GLU A 272 4.30 -26.64 -22.47
N TYR A 273 5.52 -26.57 -21.91
CA TYR A 273 6.67 -27.32 -22.44
C TYR A 273 6.44 -28.83 -22.44
N VAL A 274 5.85 -29.36 -21.35
CA VAL A 274 5.47 -30.78 -21.27
C VAL A 274 4.41 -31.13 -22.31
N ARG A 275 3.44 -30.23 -22.56
CA ARG A 275 2.39 -30.44 -23.57
C ARG A 275 2.94 -30.43 -24.99
N GLU A 276 3.93 -29.58 -25.27
CA GLU A 276 4.62 -29.52 -26.58
C GLU A 276 5.61 -30.69 -26.78
N GLY A 277 5.80 -31.55 -25.77
CA GLY A 277 6.70 -32.70 -25.85
C GLY A 277 8.18 -32.30 -25.83
N LEU A 278 8.50 -31.11 -25.32
CA LEU A 278 9.87 -30.64 -25.19
C LEU A 278 10.54 -31.31 -23.97
N GLN A 279 11.81 -31.69 -24.13
CA GLN A 279 12.58 -32.23 -23.00
C GLN A 279 12.80 -31.11 -21.98
N TRP A 280 12.05 -31.16 -20.89
CA TRP A 280 12.11 -30.19 -19.81
C TRP A 280 12.67 -30.82 -18.54
N GLU A 281 13.68 -30.17 -17.95
CA GLU A 281 14.18 -30.51 -16.62
C GLU A 281 13.37 -29.74 -15.57
N HIS A 282 12.71 -30.46 -14.66
CA HIS A 282 11.87 -29.85 -13.64
C HIS A 282 12.70 -28.89 -12.78
N ILE A 283 12.28 -27.63 -12.73
CA ILE A 283 12.92 -26.62 -11.88
C ILE A 283 12.15 -26.59 -10.57
N ASP A 284 12.81 -27.03 -9.50
CA ASP A 284 12.31 -26.89 -8.14
C ASP A 284 12.20 -25.41 -7.78
N TYR A 285 11.02 -25.03 -7.29
CA TYR A 285 10.76 -23.68 -6.79
C TYR A 285 10.07 -23.72 -5.44
N PHE A 286 10.28 -22.66 -4.65
CA PHE A 286 9.61 -22.53 -3.37
C PHE A 286 8.13 -22.19 -3.57
N ASN A 287 7.24 -23.10 -3.20
CA ASN A 287 5.80 -22.85 -3.25
C ASN A 287 5.33 -22.11 -2.00
N ASN A 288 5.19 -20.80 -2.14
CA ASN A 288 4.78 -19.93 -1.05
C ASN A 288 3.27 -19.98 -0.72
N ALA A 289 2.47 -20.82 -1.40
CA ALA A 289 1.06 -21.03 -1.09
C ALA A 289 0.82 -21.43 0.38
N ILE A 290 1.75 -22.18 0.97
CA ILE A 290 1.70 -22.59 2.37
C ILE A 290 1.75 -21.40 3.35
N ILE A 291 2.46 -20.32 2.99
CA ILE A 291 2.52 -19.08 3.79
C ILE A 291 1.23 -18.30 3.60
N CYS A 292 0.71 -18.22 2.37
CA CYS A 292 -0.60 -17.63 2.10
C CYS A 292 -1.70 -18.30 2.93
N ASP A 293 -1.74 -19.64 2.94
CA ASP A 293 -2.69 -20.44 3.72
C ASP A 293 -2.53 -20.20 5.21
N LEU A 294 -1.30 -20.15 5.73
CA LEU A 294 -1.03 -19.82 7.13
C LEU A 294 -1.63 -18.46 7.53
N ILE A 295 -1.62 -17.48 6.62
CA ILE A 295 -2.16 -16.15 6.88
C ILE A 295 -3.70 -16.11 6.71
N GLU A 296 -4.22 -16.67 5.62
CA GLU A 296 -5.60 -16.41 5.17
C GLU A 296 -6.59 -17.55 5.39
N LYS A 297 -6.16 -18.78 5.71
CA LYS A 297 -7.04 -19.95 5.79
C LYS A 297 -8.23 -19.69 6.71
N ASN A 298 -9.42 -20.06 6.23
CA ASN A 298 -10.64 -19.90 7.02
C ASN A 298 -10.54 -20.74 8.31
N ASN A 299 -10.90 -20.15 9.45
CA ASN A 299 -10.92 -20.74 10.80
C ASN A 299 -9.55 -21.05 11.45
N HIS A 300 -8.44 -21.05 10.69
CA HIS A 300 -7.11 -21.40 11.22
C HIS A 300 -5.98 -20.48 10.78
N GLY A 301 -6.26 -19.51 9.90
CA GLY A 301 -5.28 -18.51 9.46
C GLY A 301 -5.13 -17.39 10.48
N ILE A 302 -3.98 -16.71 10.44
CA ILE A 302 -3.66 -15.57 11.32
C ILE A 302 -4.75 -14.49 11.28
N LEU A 303 -5.27 -14.15 10.10
CA LEU A 303 -6.33 -13.15 9.95
C LEU A 303 -7.64 -13.59 10.61
N ALA A 304 -8.02 -14.86 10.46
CA ALA A 304 -9.24 -15.40 11.07
C ALA A 304 -9.12 -15.42 12.61
N MET A 305 -7.94 -15.79 13.13
CA MET A 305 -7.69 -15.75 14.57
C MET A 305 -7.75 -14.33 15.13
N LEU A 306 -7.22 -13.34 14.39
CA LEU A 306 -7.29 -11.93 14.77
C LEU A 306 -8.75 -11.44 14.83
N ASP A 307 -9.55 -11.79 13.82
CA ASP A 307 -10.97 -11.45 13.79
C ASP A 307 -11.76 -12.10 14.93
N GLU A 308 -11.46 -13.36 15.27
CA GLU A 308 -12.09 -14.03 16.40
C GLU A 308 -11.72 -13.40 17.76
N GLU A 309 -10.46 -12.96 17.94
CA GLU A 309 -10.06 -12.27 19.17
C GLU A 309 -10.74 -10.91 19.31
N CYS A 310 -10.87 -10.17 18.20
CA CYS A 310 -11.63 -8.92 18.13
C CYS A 310 -13.11 -9.09 18.52
N LEU A 311 -13.69 -10.27 18.26
CA LEU A 311 -15.10 -10.57 18.50
C LEU A 311 -15.37 -11.28 19.83
N ARG A 312 -14.33 -11.67 20.58
CA ARG A 312 -14.46 -12.43 21.83
C ARG A 312 -15.19 -11.60 22.90
N PRO A 313 -16.11 -12.20 23.68
CA PRO A 313 -16.66 -11.55 24.88
C PRO A 313 -15.58 -11.45 25.97
N GLY A 314 -15.28 -10.23 26.43
CA GLY A 314 -14.27 -9.94 27.46
C GLY A 314 -13.22 -8.93 26.98
N PRO A 315 -12.22 -8.59 27.82
CA PRO A 315 -11.13 -7.71 27.41
C PRO A 315 -10.23 -8.46 26.43
N ALA A 316 -10.36 -8.15 25.14
CA ALA A 316 -9.43 -8.63 24.12
C ALA A 316 -8.07 -7.92 24.28
N SER A 317 -6.98 -8.67 24.26
CA SER A 317 -5.63 -8.12 24.40
C SER A 317 -4.69 -8.69 23.34
N ASP A 318 -3.68 -7.91 22.95
CA ASP A 318 -2.69 -8.35 21.97
C ASP A 318 -1.93 -9.60 22.47
N GLU A 319 -1.77 -9.75 23.78
CA GLU A 319 -1.19 -10.95 24.41
C GLU A 319 -2.08 -12.18 24.25
N SER A 320 -3.41 -12.05 24.42
CA SER A 320 -4.33 -13.18 24.22
C SER A 320 -4.33 -13.63 22.76
N PHE A 321 -4.22 -12.67 21.84
CA PHE A 321 -4.04 -12.94 20.42
C PHE A 321 -2.74 -13.68 20.13
N LEU A 322 -1.60 -13.20 20.65
CA LEU A 322 -0.31 -13.88 20.44
C LEU A 322 -0.29 -15.30 21.02
N TYR A 323 -0.88 -15.50 22.19
CA TYR A 323 -1.00 -16.82 22.80
C TYR A 323 -1.78 -17.79 21.90
N LYS A 324 -2.92 -17.34 21.36
CA LYS A 324 -3.74 -18.12 20.44
C LYS A 324 -2.99 -18.43 19.13
N LEU A 325 -2.34 -17.43 18.53
CA LEU A 325 -1.50 -17.62 17.36
C LEU A 325 -0.43 -18.69 17.60
N THR A 326 0.28 -18.59 18.72
CA THR A 326 1.34 -19.53 19.09
C THR A 326 0.79 -20.95 19.20
N LYS A 327 -0.36 -21.14 19.85
CA LYS A 327 -0.98 -22.46 20.01
C LYS A 327 -1.39 -23.10 18.68
N VAL A 328 -1.94 -22.32 17.76
CA VAL A 328 -2.46 -22.82 16.48
C VAL A 328 -1.36 -23.00 15.43
N CYS A 329 -0.41 -22.06 15.36
CA CYS A 329 0.62 -22.04 14.32
C CYS A 329 1.94 -22.72 14.71
N GLN A 330 2.11 -23.21 15.94
CA GLN A 330 3.37 -23.79 16.44
C GLN A 330 3.94 -24.94 15.60
N GLU A 331 3.13 -25.68 14.85
CA GLU A 331 3.58 -26.81 14.03
C GLU A 331 4.16 -26.36 12.68
N SER A 332 3.85 -25.13 12.24
CA SER A 332 4.32 -24.62 10.95
C SER A 332 5.80 -24.25 11.02
N PRO A 333 6.65 -24.70 10.07
CA PRO A 333 8.05 -24.30 10.01
C PRO A 333 8.24 -22.83 9.57
N TYR A 334 7.17 -22.16 9.13
CA TYR A 334 7.17 -20.77 8.69
C TYR A 334 6.71 -19.80 9.79
N PHE A 335 6.36 -20.30 10.97
CA PHE A 335 5.90 -19.50 12.11
C PHE A 335 6.80 -19.72 13.32
N GLU A 336 7.20 -18.62 13.96
CA GLU A 336 7.96 -18.62 15.19
C GLU A 336 7.36 -17.64 16.21
N SER A 337 7.25 -18.08 17.46
CA SER A 337 7.00 -17.19 18.58
C SER A 337 7.62 -17.78 19.86
N LYS A 338 7.78 -16.95 20.89
CA LYS A 338 8.23 -17.41 22.20
C LYS A 338 7.23 -18.42 22.75
N GLY A 339 7.68 -19.66 22.96
CA GLY A 339 6.84 -20.76 23.45
C GLY A 339 6.42 -21.80 22.41
N CYS A 340 6.82 -21.67 21.13
CA CYS A 340 6.65 -22.74 20.15
C CYS A 340 7.53 -23.95 20.50
N LYS A 341 6.96 -25.18 20.45
CA LYS A 341 7.68 -26.44 20.69
C LYS A 341 8.80 -26.72 19.68
N ASN A 342 8.72 -26.18 18.47
CA ASN A 342 9.72 -26.34 17.42
C ASN A 342 11.06 -25.63 17.72
N LEU A 343 11.14 -24.83 18.80
CA LEU A 343 12.39 -24.21 19.27
C LEU A 343 13.26 -25.14 20.14
N ILE A 344 12.85 -26.40 20.37
CA ILE A 344 13.54 -27.32 21.29
C ILE A 344 14.86 -27.89 20.71
N GLY A 345 15.24 -27.57 19.47
CA GLY A 345 16.44 -28.13 18.81
C GLY A 345 17.55 -27.16 18.41
N ALA A 346 17.31 -25.85 18.44
CA ALA A 346 18.31 -24.83 18.18
C ALA A 346 18.10 -23.73 19.21
N ALA A 347 19.15 -23.41 19.98
CA ALA A 347 19.16 -22.42 21.07
C ALA A 347 18.04 -21.39 20.91
N ALA A 348 17.05 -21.41 21.83
CA ALA A 348 15.88 -20.53 21.81
C ALA A 348 16.33 -19.15 21.31
N ASP A 349 15.94 -18.80 20.09
CA ASP A 349 16.58 -17.72 19.35
C ASP A 349 16.42 -16.43 20.17
N VAL A 350 17.52 -16.02 20.81
CA VAL A 350 17.58 -14.85 21.71
C VAL A 350 17.17 -13.58 20.95
N SER A 351 17.15 -13.64 19.62
CA SER A 351 16.74 -12.53 18.75
C SER A 351 15.23 -12.25 18.70
N LEU A 352 14.34 -13.16 19.15
CA LEU A 352 12.89 -12.89 19.15
C LEU A 352 12.51 -12.02 20.36
N PRO A 353 11.98 -10.79 20.19
CA PRO A 353 11.51 -9.97 21.30
C PRO A 353 10.23 -10.54 21.96
N PRO A 354 9.89 -10.14 23.20
CA PRO A 354 8.57 -10.42 23.76
C PRO A 354 7.47 -9.75 22.92
N GLN A 355 6.24 -10.27 22.99
CA GLN A 355 5.08 -9.73 22.23
C GLN A 355 5.31 -9.66 20.71
N CYS A 356 6.10 -10.59 20.17
CA CYS A 356 6.35 -10.70 18.75
C CYS A 356 6.09 -12.12 18.24
N PHE A 357 5.74 -12.20 16.96
CA PHE A 357 5.84 -13.43 16.18
C PHE A 357 6.67 -13.15 14.93
N ARG A 358 7.26 -14.19 14.36
CA ARG A 358 8.06 -14.10 13.14
C ARG A 358 7.49 -15.03 12.09
N LEU A 359 7.38 -14.53 10.86
CA LEU A 359 6.97 -15.30 9.70
C LEU A 359 8.13 -15.37 8.71
N ARG A 360 8.36 -16.57 8.17
CA ARG A 360 9.28 -16.77 7.04
C ARG A 360 8.51 -16.59 5.74
N HIS A 361 8.61 -15.39 5.18
CA HIS A 361 8.07 -15.04 3.87
C HIS A 361 8.99 -15.51 2.73
N TYR A 362 8.53 -15.44 1.48
CA TYR A 362 9.39 -15.72 0.31
C TYR A 362 10.65 -14.83 0.27
N ALA A 363 10.53 -13.60 0.78
CA ALA A 363 11.60 -12.59 0.80
C ALA A 363 12.54 -12.73 2.01
N GLY A 364 12.20 -13.57 2.99
CA GLY A 364 12.97 -13.76 4.23
C GLY A 364 12.11 -13.70 5.50
N ALA A 365 12.76 -13.82 6.65
CA ALA A 365 12.08 -13.82 7.94
C ALA A 365 11.78 -12.40 8.41
N VAL A 366 10.52 -12.13 8.79
CA VAL A 366 10.05 -10.82 9.27
C VAL A 366 9.44 -10.98 10.64
N THR A 367 9.87 -10.14 11.59
CA THR A 367 9.37 -10.14 12.97
C THR A 367 8.35 -9.01 13.14
N TYR A 368 7.14 -9.36 13.58
CA TYR A 368 6.02 -8.46 13.81
C TYR A 368 5.70 -8.33 15.29
N SER A 369 5.54 -7.09 15.75
CA SER A 369 5.09 -6.76 17.11
C SER A 369 3.57 -6.83 17.17
N VAL A 370 2.97 -7.65 18.04
CA VAL A 370 1.51 -7.75 18.16
C VAL A 370 0.86 -6.51 18.78
N VAL A 371 1.64 -5.63 19.42
CA VAL A 371 1.14 -4.42 20.06
C VAL A 371 0.32 -3.56 19.08
N GLY A 372 -0.94 -3.34 19.43
CA GLY A 372 -1.93 -2.59 18.66
C GLY A 372 -2.56 -3.35 17.50
N PHE A 373 -2.36 -4.66 17.36
CA PHE A 373 -3.00 -5.45 16.29
C PHE A 373 -4.51 -5.47 16.44
N ILE A 374 -5.02 -5.71 17.65
CA ILE A 374 -6.47 -5.76 17.90
C ILE A 374 -7.11 -4.41 17.64
N ASP A 375 -6.51 -3.34 18.16
CA ASP A 375 -7.02 -1.97 17.98
C ASP A 375 -7.07 -1.56 16.51
N LYS A 376 -6.01 -1.88 15.75
CA LYS A 376 -5.93 -1.60 14.31
C LYS A 376 -6.88 -2.46 13.48
N ASN A 377 -7.19 -3.67 13.94
CA ASN A 377 -8.12 -4.56 13.25
C ASN A 377 -9.58 -4.21 13.49
N ASN A 378 -9.91 -3.74 14.70
CA ASN A 378 -11.27 -3.35 15.05
C ASN A 378 -11.73 -2.12 14.25
N ASP A 379 -10.88 -1.10 14.10
CA ASP A 379 -11.14 0.19 13.40
C ASP A 379 -12.61 0.66 13.47
N HIS A 380 -13.23 0.50 14.65
CA HIS A 380 -14.65 0.73 14.84
C HIS A 380 -14.89 2.20 15.15
N LEU A 381 -15.60 2.89 14.26
CA LEU A 381 -16.17 4.20 14.57
C LEU A 381 -17.47 4.02 15.34
N TYR A 382 -17.57 4.61 16.53
CA TYR A 382 -18.81 4.59 17.32
C TYR A 382 -19.97 5.22 16.55
N ARG A 383 -21.16 4.63 16.69
CA ARG A 383 -22.37 5.07 15.99
C ARG A 383 -22.72 6.52 16.29
N ASP A 384 -22.53 6.96 17.52
CA ASP A 384 -22.79 8.34 17.95
C ASP A 384 -21.93 9.34 17.17
N LEU A 385 -20.66 9.00 16.90
CA LEU A 385 -19.77 9.80 16.07
C LEU A 385 -20.26 9.83 14.61
N SER A 386 -20.63 8.68 14.04
CA SER A 386 -21.21 8.64 12.68
C SER A 386 -22.48 9.49 12.57
N GLN A 387 -23.36 9.45 13.57
CA GLN A 387 -24.59 10.26 13.61
C GLN A 387 -24.28 11.75 13.73
N ALA A 388 -23.34 12.13 14.60
CA ALA A 388 -22.88 13.50 14.74
C ALA A 388 -22.35 14.05 13.41
N MET A 389 -21.49 13.28 12.72
CA MET A 389 -20.97 13.66 11.41
C MET A 389 -22.07 13.78 10.36
N TYR A 390 -23.01 12.84 10.30
CA TYR A 390 -24.12 12.89 9.34
C TYR A 390 -25.01 14.13 9.53
N ASN A 391 -25.15 14.60 10.77
CA ASN A 391 -25.94 15.78 11.12
C ASN A 391 -25.19 17.11 10.90
N CYS A 392 -23.91 17.09 10.54
CA CYS A 392 -23.17 18.33 10.25
C CYS A 392 -23.68 19.03 8.98
N ASP A 393 -23.72 20.36 9.02
CA ASP A 393 -24.08 21.25 7.90
C ASP A 393 -22.94 21.45 6.89
N HIS A 394 -22.11 20.43 6.68
CA HIS A 394 -21.03 20.46 5.69
C HIS A 394 -21.39 19.57 4.49
N PRO A 395 -21.23 20.04 3.24
CA PRO A 395 -21.80 19.40 2.04
C PRO A 395 -21.32 17.95 1.82
N LEU A 396 -20.11 17.62 2.25
CA LEU A 396 -19.56 16.27 2.12
C LEU A 396 -19.99 15.32 3.26
N MET A 397 -20.38 15.80 4.44
CA MET A 397 -20.46 14.92 5.63
C MET A 397 -21.57 13.86 5.51
N LYS A 398 -22.72 14.21 4.95
CA LYS A 398 -23.81 13.25 4.69
C LYS A 398 -23.41 12.16 3.71
N VAL A 399 -22.55 12.49 2.73
CA VAL A 399 -22.03 11.56 1.73
C VAL A 399 -20.93 10.67 2.34
N LEU A 400 -20.09 11.25 3.21
CA LEU A 400 -19.02 10.52 3.89
C LEU A 400 -19.55 9.63 5.03
N PHE A 401 -20.65 9.97 5.69
CA PHE A 401 -21.18 9.22 6.86
C PHE A 401 -22.62 8.73 6.66
N PRO A 402 -22.93 7.99 5.58
CA PRO A 402 -24.31 7.61 5.25
C PRO A 402 -24.94 6.64 6.29
N GLU A 403 -24.13 5.94 7.08
CA GLU A 403 -24.55 5.08 8.18
C GLU A 403 -24.99 5.85 9.42
N GLY A 404 -24.61 7.13 9.54
CA GLY A 404 -25.13 8.04 10.56
C GLY A 404 -26.59 8.41 10.34
N ASN A 405 -27.19 8.07 9.19
CA ASN A 405 -28.59 8.32 8.91
C ASN A 405 -29.50 7.50 9.85
N PRO A 406 -30.34 8.13 10.69
CA PRO A 406 -31.25 7.42 11.59
C PRO A 406 -32.21 6.45 10.89
N LYS A 407 -32.51 6.70 9.60
CA LYS A 407 -33.37 5.85 8.76
C LYS A 407 -32.68 4.57 8.26
N ARG A 408 -31.35 4.47 8.33
CA ARG A 408 -30.56 3.29 7.96
C ARG A 408 -30.10 2.57 9.23
N THR A 409 -30.97 1.80 9.86
CA THR A 409 -30.61 0.92 10.98
C THR A 409 -29.93 -0.35 10.46
N THR A 410 -28.62 -0.28 10.19
CA THR A 410 -27.83 -1.50 9.99
C THR A 410 -27.47 -2.08 11.36
N LEU A 411 -27.99 -3.29 11.65
CA LEU A 411 -27.68 -4.07 12.87
C LEU A 411 -26.41 -4.91 12.72
N LYS A 412 -25.84 -4.97 11.50
CA LYS A 412 -24.66 -5.78 11.19
C LYS A 412 -23.42 -5.01 11.63
N ARG A 413 -22.60 -5.62 12.51
CA ARG A 413 -21.30 -5.07 12.88
C ARG A 413 -20.45 -4.84 11.63
N PRO A 414 -19.67 -3.74 11.56
CA PRO A 414 -18.72 -3.52 10.47
C PRO A 414 -17.73 -4.68 10.38
N THR A 415 -17.35 -5.05 9.16
CA THR A 415 -16.27 -6.01 8.93
C THR A 415 -14.95 -5.44 9.44
N THR A 416 -14.11 -6.27 10.06
CA THR A 416 -12.77 -5.89 10.53
C THR A 416 -11.87 -5.47 9.37
N THR A 417 -10.81 -4.73 9.69
CA THR A 417 -9.82 -4.28 8.72
C THR A 417 -9.16 -5.45 8.00
N ALA A 418 -8.77 -6.51 8.71
CA ALA A 418 -8.21 -7.74 8.16
C ALA A 418 -9.14 -8.42 7.15
N THR A 419 -10.43 -8.57 7.49
CA THR A 419 -11.41 -9.15 6.57
C THR A 419 -11.58 -8.29 5.31
N GLN A 420 -11.64 -6.97 5.44
CA GLN A 420 -11.74 -6.05 4.29
C GLN A 420 -10.52 -6.19 3.36
N PHE A 421 -9.31 -6.24 3.92
CA PHE A 421 -8.08 -6.45 3.14
C PHE A 421 -8.05 -7.81 2.45
N LYS A 422 -8.44 -8.89 3.14
CA LYS A 422 -8.51 -10.22 2.55
C LYS A 422 -9.45 -10.27 1.34
N ILE A 423 -10.64 -9.66 1.47
CA ILE A 423 -11.61 -9.57 0.37
C ILE A 423 -11.03 -8.76 -0.80
N SER A 424 -10.39 -7.62 -0.51
CA SER A 424 -9.81 -6.74 -1.53
C SER A 424 -8.68 -7.42 -2.31
N ILE A 425 -7.76 -8.10 -1.61
CA ILE A 425 -6.66 -8.86 -2.22
C ILE A 425 -7.22 -10.04 -3.04
N GLY A 426 -8.21 -10.77 -2.52
CA GLY A 426 -8.86 -11.85 -3.26
C GLY A 426 -9.51 -11.37 -4.56
N ALA A 427 -10.20 -10.22 -4.52
CA ALA A 427 -10.78 -9.59 -5.70
C ALA A 427 -9.71 -9.14 -6.71
N LEU A 428 -8.60 -8.58 -6.22
CA LEU A 428 -7.46 -8.19 -7.06
C LEU A 428 -6.84 -9.40 -7.76
N VAL A 429 -6.49 -10.45 -7.02
CA VAL A 429 -5.89 -11.68 -7.59
C VAL A 429 -6.82 -12.30 -8.63
N LYS A 430 -8.12 -12.39 -8.36
CA LYS A 430 -9.10 -12.89 -9.33
C LYS A 430 -9.15 -12.04 -10.61
N ASN A 431 -9.05 -10.72 -10.46
CA ASN A 431 -9.04 -9.78 -11.58
C ASN A 431 -7.77 -9.94 -12.46
N LEU A 432 -6.61 -10.17 -11.83
CA LEU A 432 -5.33 -10.39 -12.49
C LEU A 432 -5.26 -11.75 -13.18
N GLN A 433 -5.78 -12.82 -12.57
CA GLN A 433 -5.85 -14.16 -13.18
C GLN A 433 -6.63 -14.20 -14.50
N ALA A 434 -7.58 -13.28 -14.69
CA ALA A 434 -8.36 -13.17 -15.91
C ALA A 434 -7.67 -12.35 -17.01
N LYS A 435 -6.40 -11.94 -16.81
CA LYS A 435 -5.64 -11.08 -17.73
C LYS A 435 -4.26 -11.68 -18.00
N THR A 436 -3.64 -11.22 -19.09
CA THR A 436 -2.24 -11.51 -19.40
C THR A 436 -1.34 -10.52 -18.66
N PRO A 437 -0.52 -10.98 -17.69
CA PRO A 437 0.33 -10.08 -16.92
C PRO A 437 1.62 -9.74 -17.65
N ASN A 438 2.14 -8.54 -17.39
CA ASN A 438 3.51 -8.14 -17.72
C ASN A 438 4.13 -7.54 -16.45
N TYR A 439 5.40 -7.86 -16.18
CA TYR A 439 6.02 -7.53 -14.91
C TYR A 439 7.18 -6.54 -15.09
N VAL A 440 7.16 -5.49 -14.28
CA VAL A 440 8.27 -4.54 -14.15
C VAL A 440 8.72 -4.52 -12.70
N ARG A 441 9.99 -4.79 -12.47
CA ARG A 441 10.64 -4.79 -11.16
C ARG A 441 11.53 -3.55 -11.05
N CYS A 442 11.11 -2.59 -10.23
CA CYS A 442 11.84 -1.34 -10.02
C CYS A 442 12.85 -1.50 -8.87
N ILE A 443 14.09 -1.07 -9.10
CA ILE A 443 15.18 -1.10 -8.12
C ILE A 443 15.65 0.33 -7.85
N LYS A 444 15.76 0.66 -6.57
CA LYS A 444 16.36 1.88 -6.05
C LYS A 444 17.86 1.66 -5.83
N PRO A 445 18.76 2.39 -6.51
CA PRO A 445 20.20 2.13 -6.36
C PRO A 445 20.82 2.77 -5.10
N ASN A 446 20.19 3.77 -4.48
CA ASN A 446 20.70 4.43 -3.27
C ASN A 446 19.59 5.19 -2.52
N GLU A 447 19.78 5.40 -1.22
CA GLU A 447 18.84 6.16 -0.36
C GLU A 447 18.86 7.67 -0.60
N LEU A 448 20.00 8.20 -1.05
CA LEU A 448 20.23 9.63 -1.27
C LEU A 448 19.50 10.20 -2.49
N LYS A 449 18.89 9.35 -3.32
CA LYS A 449 18.22 9.72 -4.58
C LYS A 449 19.15 10.46 -5.55
N GLN A 450 20.42 10.07 -5.58
CA GLN A 450 21.46 10.70 -6.39
C GLN A 450 21.86 9.83 -7.58
N PRO A 451 22.20 10.44 -8.73
CA PRO A 451 22.70 9.70 -9.87
C PRO A 451 24.09 9.13 -9.58
N MET A 452 24.44 8.02 -10.26
CA MET A 452 25.77 7.38 -10.21
C MET A 452 26.19 6.76 -8.87
N ILE A 453 25.34 6.78 -7.84
CA ILE A 453 25.57 6.06 -6.58
C ILE A 453 24.84 4.72 -6.62
N PHE A 454 25.55 3.64 -6.30
CA PHE A 454 25.01 2.28 -6.28
C PHE A 454 25.41 1.57 -4.98
N GLU A 455 24.46 1.42 -4.07
CA GLU A 455 24.65 0.75 -2.79
C GLU A 455 24.35 -0.74 -2.94
N MET A 456 25.40 -1.55 -3.01
CA MET A 456 25.27 -2.99 -3.27
C MET A 456 24.39 -3.69 -2.22
N ALA A 457 24.52 -3.33 -0.94
CA ALA A 457 23.71 -3.92 0.13
C ALA A 457 22.21 -3.64 -0.06
N LEU A 458 21.84 -2.41 -0.41
CA LEU A 458 20.47 -2.00 -0.66
C LEU A 458 19.88 -2.72 -1.89
N VAL A 459 20.68 -2.86 -2.96
CA VAL A 459 20.23 -3.55 -4.17
C VAL A 459 20.12 -5.06 -3.95
N GLN A 460 21.09 -5.70 -3.29
CA GLN A 460 20.99 -7.12 -2.92
C GLN A 460 19.74 -7.40 -2.08
N HIS A 461 19.42 -6.51 -1.16
CA HIS A 461 18.22 -6.62 -0.34
C HIS A 461 16.95 -6.56 -1.20
N GLN A 462 16.84 -5.59 -2.11
CA GLN A 462 15.69 -5.50 -3.04
C GLN A 462 15.60 -6.70 -3.98
N VAL A 463 16.73 -7.19 -4.51
CA VAL A 463 16.74 -8.37 -5.39
C VAL A 463 16.17 -9.59 -4.67
N ARG A 464 16.51 -9.82 -3.39
CA ARG A 464 15.89 -10.89 -2.60
C ARG A 464 14.37 -10.73 -2.46
N TYR A 465 13.88 -9.50 -2.43
CA TYR A 465 12.47 -9.18 -2.16
C TYR A 465 11.59 -9.14 -3.40
N LEU A 466 12.19 -8.97 -4.57
CA LEU A 466 11.49 -8.98 -5.85
C LEU A 466 11.17 -10.42 -6.31
N GLY A 467 11.69 -11.42 -5.60
CA GLY A 467 11.60 -12.85 -5.93
C GLY A 467 12.45 -13.17 -7.15
#